data_AF-A0A969M5K5-F1
#
_entry.id   AF-A0A969M5K5-F1
#
_cell.length_a   1.000
_cell.length_b   1.000
_cell.length_c   1.000
_cell.angle_alpha   90.00
_cell.angle_beta   90.00
_cell.angle_gamma   90.00
#
_symmetry.space_group_name_H-M   'P 1'
#
loop_
_entity.id
_entity.type
_entity.pdbx_description
1 polymer ?
#
loop_
_entity_poly.entity_id
_entity_poly.type
_entity_poly.pdbx_seq_one_letter_code
_entity_poly.pdbx_strand_id
1 'polypeptide(L)' 'MKALAEQIAEVGAVEIYGRVATVRGLLVEVAGPVNSMPIGARISVETAPGRFIPCEVVGFVGGRALLMPFSD' A
#
# COMPACT_ATOMS: atom_id res chain seq x y z
N MET A 1 2.81 -28.30 -7.37
CA MET A 1 2.20 -28.14 -6.03
C MET A 1 3.13 -27.50 -4.99
N LYS A 2 4.45 -27.77 -5.03
CA LYS A 2 5.44 -27.18 -4.09
C LYS A 2 5.47 -25.64 -4.11
N ALA A 3 5.43 -25.03 -5.29
CA ALA A 3 5.46 -23.57 -5.45
C ALA A 3 4.31 -22.83 -4.74
N LEU A 4 3.09 -23.39 -4.72
CA LEU A 4 1.95 -22.76 -4.04
C LEU A 4 2.12 -22.78 -2.51
N ALA A 5 2.64 -23.88 -1.96
CA ALA A 5 2.90 -23.98 -0.52
C ALA A 5 3.97 -22.98 -0.06
N GLU A 6 4.99 -22.77 -0.89
CA GLU A 6 6.03 -21.75 -0.66
C GLU A 6 5.44 -20.33 -0.68
N GLN A 7 4.56 -20.01 -1.63
CA GLN A 7 3.88 -18.71 -1.69
C GLN A 7 2.97 -18.45 -0.48
N ILE A 8 2.29 -19.49 0.05
CA ILE A 8 1.48 -19.35 1.26
C ILE A 8 2.36 -19.03 2.47
N ALA A 9 3.56 -19.60 2.54
CA ALA A 9 4.51 -19.32 3.62
C ALA A 9 5.05 -17.88 3.59
N GLU A 10 4.98 -17.19 2.44
CA GLU A 10 5.34 -15.77 2.29
C GLU A 10 4.23 -14.81 2.71
N VAL A 11 3.00 -15.30 2.93
CA VAL A 11 1.88 -14.46 3.39
C VAL A 11 2.16 -13.99 4.82
N GLY A 12 2.13 -12.68 5.02
CA GLY A 12 2.33 -12.07 6.33
C GLY A 12 1.29 -12.57 7.35
N ALA A 13 1.74 -12.85 8.57
CA ALA A 13 0.86 -13.27 9.68
C ALA A 13 -0.06 -12.15 10.21
N VAL A 14 0.20 -10.91 9.82
CA VAL A 14 -0.53 -9.72 10.25
C VAL A 14 -0.76 -8.79 9.07
N GLU A 15 -1.86 -8.04 9.13
CA GLU A 15 -2.14 -6.96 8.21
C GLU A 15 -1.67 -5.63 8.80
N ILE A 16 -0.94 -4.84 8.01
CA ILE A 16 -0.34 -3.58 8.45
C ILE A 16 -1.08 -2.43 7.78
N TYR A 17 -1.58 -1.51 8.59
CA TYR A 17 -2.31 -0.34 8.12
C TYR A 17 -1.50 0.93 8.29
N GLY A 18 -1.59 1.81 7.29
CA GLY A 18 -1.17 3.19 7.37
C GLY A 18 -2.35 4.14 7.57
N ARG A 19 -2.07 5.43 7.46
CA ARG A 19 -3.08 6.49 7.44
C ARG A 19 -2.76 7.46 6.33
N VAL A 20 -3.77 7.77 5.51
CA VAL A 20 -3.68 8.86 4.54
C VAL A 20 -3.41 10.17 5.30
N ALA A 21 -2.27 10.79 5.03
CA ALA A 21 -1.85 12.03 5.65
C ALA A 21 -2.29 13.23 4.81
N THR A 22 -2.09 13.16 3.49
CA THR A 22 -2.38 14.23 2.54
C THR A 22 -2.68 13.63 1.15
N VAL A 23 -3.50 14.32 0.36
CA VAL A 23 -3.69 14.05 -1.07
C VAL A 23 -3.24 15.27 -1.87
N ARG A 24 -2.37 15.08 -2.89
CA ARG A 24 -1.86 16.14 -3.77
C ARG A 24 -2.04 15.75 -5.23
N GLY A 25 -3.11 16.25 -5.86
CA GLY A 25 -3.45 15.87 -7.22
C GLY A 25 -3.69 14.36 -7.31
N LEU A 26 -2.85 13.66 -8.06
CA LEU A 26 -2.92 12.20 -8.24
C LEU A 26 -2.11 11.41 -7.20
N LEU A 27 -1.34 12.07 -6.33
CA LEU A 27 -0.52 11.39 -5.33
C LEU A 27 -1.20 11.40 -3.96
N VAL A 28 -1.08 10.28 -3.24
CA VAL A 28 -1.53 10.12 -1.86
C VAL A 28 -0.31 9.92 -0.97
N GLU A 29 -0.11 10.80 0.01
CA GLU A 29 0.90 10.63 1.05
C GLU A 29 0.33 9.79 2.18
N VAL A 30 0.99 8.68 2.53
CA VAL A 30 0.58 7.77 3.60
C VAL A 30 1.63 7.72 4.70
N ALA A 31 1.20 8.00 5.93
CA ALA A 31 1.97 7.77 7.13
C ALA A 31 1.76 6.33 7.63
N GLY A 32 2.78 5.76 8.25
CA GLY A 32 2.75 4.38 8.75
C GLY A 32 4.15 3.79 8.79
N PRO A 33 4.27 2.47 8.99
CA PRO A 33 5.57 1.81 8.92
C PRO A 33 6.03 1.77 7.45
N VAL A 34 6.80 2.77 7.02
CA VAL A 34 7.32 2.86 5.64
C VAL A 34 8.16 1.64 5.24
N ASN A 35 8.78 0.98 6.22
CA ASN A 35 9.53 -0.27 6.02
C ASN A 35 8.63 -1.44 5.58
N SER A 36 7.32 -1.34 5.78
CA SER A 36 6.31 -2.31 5.33
C SER A 36 5.64 -1.89 4.02
N MET A 37 6.12 -0.82 3.37
CA MET A 37 5.56 -0.26 2.14
C MET A 37 6.66 -0.12 1.07
N PRO A 38 7.27 -1.23 0.59
CA PRO A 38 8.33 -1.14 -0.40
C PRO A 38 7.82 -0.53 -1.72
N ILE A 39 8.73 0.06 -2.51
CA ILE A 39 8.40 0.59 -3.84
C ILE A 39 7.83 -0.54 -4.70
N GLY A 40 6.76 -0.23 -5.45
CA GLY A 40 6.01 -1.20 -6.26
C GLY A 40 5.00 -2.05 -5.49
N ALA A 41 4.91 -1.89 -4.15
CA ALA A 41 3.89 -2.57 -3.37
C ALA A 41 2.49 -2.06 -3.74
N ARG A 42 1.53 -2.99 -3.79
CA ARG A 42 0.12 -2.68 -3.97
C ARG A 42 -0.54 -2.45 -2.61
N ILE A 43 -1.15 -1.29 -2.43
CA ILE A 43 -1.84 -0.89 -1.20
C ILE A 43 -3.29 -0.56 -1.55
N SER A 44 -4.23 -1.10 -0.79
CA SER A 44 -5.64 -0.75 -0.88
C SER A 44 -5.95 0.43 0.05
N VAL A 45 -6.34 1.57 -0.51
CA VAL A 45 -6.73 2.76 0.25
C VAL A 45 -8.24 2.76 0.44
N GLU A 46 -8.71 2.68 1.69
CA GLU A 46 -10.13 2.82 2.01
C GLU A 46 -10.57 4.29 1.88
N THR A 47 -11.60 4.52 1.07
CA THR A 47 -12.16 5.86 0.81
C THR A 47 -13.55 6.08 1.43
N ALA A 48 -14.24 4.98 1.71
CA ALA A 48 -15.49 4.90 2.45
C ALA A 48 -15.63 3.46 2.97
N PRO A 49 -16.50 3.17 3.95
CA PRO A 49 -16.68 1.81 4.47
C PRO A 49 -16.90 0.79 3.36
N GLY A 50 -15.96 -0.15 3.21
CA GLY A 50 -16.01 -1.20 2.19
C GLY A 50 -15.64 -0.76 0.76
N ARG A 51 -15.23 0.50 0.55
CA ARG A 51 -14.78 1.03 -0.75
C ARG A 51 -13.28 1.27 -0.74
N PHE A 52 -12.57 0.50 -1.55
CA PHE A 52 -11.11 0.56 -1.67
C PHE A 52 -10.68 1.00 -3.06
N ILE A 53 -9.62 1.80 -3.13
CA ILE A 53 -8.92 2.13 -4.37
C ILE A 53 -7.53 1.47 -4.29
N PRO A 54 -7.16 0.62 -5.25
CA PRO A 54 -5.81 0.08 -5.31
C PRO A 54 -4.84 1.18 -5.74
N CYS A 55 -3.71 1.26 -5.04
CA CYS A 55 -2.63 2.18 -5.34
C CYS A 55 -1.29 1.43 -5.36
N GLU A 56 -0.29 2.00 -6.02
CA GLU A 56 1.09 1.55 -6.01
C GLU A 56 1.96 2.51 -5.20
N VAL A 57 2.90 1.99 -4.41
CA VAL A 57 3.95 2.80 -3.79
C VAL A 57 4.94 3.24 -4.88
N VAL A 58 4.92 4.53 -5.23
CA VAL A 58 5.78 5.13 -6.27
C VAL A 58 7.02 5.84 -5.70
N GLY A 59 7.12 5.97 -4.38
CA GLY A 59 8.28 6.57 -3.73
C GLY A 59 8.01 6.97 -2.28
N PHE A 60 8.88 7.84 -1.74
CA PHE A 60 8.75 8.35 -0.37
C PHE A 60 9.12 9.82 -0.29
N VAL A 61 8.51 10.55 0.64
CA VAL A 61 8.86 11.94 0.96
C VAL A 61 8.62 12.21 2.43
N GLY A 62 9.58 12.83 3.12
CA GLY A 62 9.42 13.25 4.52
C GLY A 62 8.99 12.12 5.47
N GLY A 63 9.48 10.90 5.26
CA GLY A 63 9.10 9.73 6.07
C GLY A 63 7.70 9.17 5.79
N ARG A 64 7.08 9.53 4.67
CA ARG A 64 5.79 9.02 4.19
C ARG A 64 5.95 8.28 2.88
N ALA A 65 5.12 7.27 2.66
CA ALA A 65 4.98 6.63 1.36
C ALA A 65 4.18 7.53 0.42
N LEU A 66 4.59 7.61 -0.84
CA LEU A 66 3.85 8.22 -1.93
C LEU A 66 3.16 7.13 -2.72
N LEU A 67 1.84 7.20 -2.79
CA LEU A 67 1.02 6.27 -3.54
C LEU A 67 0.43 6.92 -4.79
N MET A 68 0.35 6.17 -5.88
CA MET A 68 -0.40 6.53 -7.08
C MET A 68 -1.55 5.54 -7.26
N PRO A 69 -2.81 5.98 -7.36
CA PRO A 69 -3.92 5.11 -7.73
C PRO A 69 -3.65 4.44 -9.08
N PHE A 70 -3.99 3.17 -9.21
CA PHE A 70 -4.06 2.56 -10.54
C PHE A 70 -5.19 3.25 -11.32
N SER A 71 -4.92 3.63 -12.57
CA SER A 71 -5.96 4.04 -13.50
C SER A 71 -6.55 2.81 -14.17
N ASP A 72 -7.89 2.74 -14.18
CA ASP A 72 -8.63 2.02 -15.21
C ASP A 72 -8.86 2.96 -16.41
#